data_AF-A0A6N9PUV1-F1
#
_entry.id   AF-A0A6N9PUV1-F1
#
_cell.length_a   1.000
_cell.length_b   1.000
_cell.length_c   1.000
_cell.angle_alpha   90.00
_cell.angle_beta   90.00
_cell.angle_gamma   90.00
#
_symmetry.space_group_name_H-M   'P 1'
#
loop_
_entity.id
_entity.type
_entity.pdbx_description
1 polymer ?
#
loop_
_entity_poly.entity_id
_entity_poly.type
_entity_poly.pdbx_seq_one_letter_code
_entity_poly.pdbx_strand_id
1 'polypeptide(L)'
;KVRRKSKSNARRKVKKLCGLMEAGKIEPDTVKQSYQSWRGHAAKGNCYHLIRKMDQHFNKYFNKAAAALKERDGGSISEKGE
;
A
#
# COMPACT_ATOMS: atom_id res chain seq x y z
N LYS A 1 -15.45 15.25 -3.56
CA LYS A 1 -15.45 14.32 -4.73
C LYS A 1 -14.04 14.10 -5.25
N VAL A 2 -13.55 12.86 -5.32
CA VAL A 2 -12.19 12.56 -5.83
C VAL A 2 -12.12 12.77 -7.35
N ARG A 3 -11.23 13.66 -7.81
CA ARG A 3 -11.00 13.94 -9.24
C ARG A 3 -10.37 12.73 -9.95
N ARG A 4 -10.70 12.53 -11.25
CA ARG A 4 -10.15 11.41 -12.08
C ARG A 4 -8.61 11.30 -11.99
N LYS A 5 -7.89 12.43 -12.06
CA LYS A 5 -6.42 12.48 -11.94
C LYS A 5 -5.92 11.89 -10.61
N SER A 6 -6.57 12.22 -9.48
CA SER A 6 -6.21 11.68 -8.16
C SER A 6 -6.36 10.15 -8.10
N LYS A 7 -7.39 9.58 -8.75
CA LYS A 7 -7.61 8.13 -8.81
C LYS A 7 -6.48 7.41 -9.56
N SER A 8 -6.06 7.96 -10.70
CA SER A 8 -4.96 7.40 -11.51
C SER A 8 -3.62 7.55 -10.80
N ASN A 9 -3.37 8.71 -10.18
CA ASN A 9 -2.16 8.97 -9.43
C ASN A 9 -2.02 8.03 -8.23
N ALA A 10 -3.11 7.73 -7.52
CA ALA A 10 -3.10 6.78 -6.41
C ALA A 10 -2.70 5.37 -6.85
N ARG A 11 -3.28 4.87 -7.95
CA ARG A 11 -2.90 3.56 -8.53
C ARG A 11 -1.42 3.51 -8.88
N ARG A 12 -0.93 4.53 -9.59
CA ARG A 12 0.50 4.62 -9.97
C ARG A 12 1.39 4.70 -8.74
N LYS A 13 1.00 5.47 -7.72
CA LYS A 13 1.76 5.62 -6.48
C LYS A 13 1.83 4.30 -5.71
N VAL A 14 0.72 3.58 -5.54
CA VAL A 14 0.70 2.26 -4.89
C VAL A 14 1.62 1.28 -5.61
N LYS A 15 1.52 1.18 -6.95
CA LYS A 15 2.39 0.30 -7.73
C LYS A 15 3.87 0.66 -7.57
N LYS A 16 4.21 1.96 -7.60
CA LYS A 16 5.58 2.45 -7.41
C LYS A 16 6.11 2.11 -6.02
N LEU A 17 5.32 2.36 -4.98
CA LEU A 17 5.70 2.09 -3.59
C LEU A 17 5.88 0.58 -3.35
N CYS A 18 4.96 -0.26 -3.80
CA CYS A 18 5.12 -1.71 -3.72
C CYS A 18 6.37 -2.21 -4.47
N GLY A 19 6.70 -1.64 -5.64
CA GLY A 19 7.94 -1.99 -6.35
C GLY A 19 9.22 -1.55 -5.60
N LEU A 20 9.18 -0.41 -4.91
CA LEU A 20 10.29 0.03 -4.05
C LEU A 20 10.43 -0.85 -2.80
N MET A 21 9.30 -1.29 -2.23
CA MET A 21 9.26 -2.22 -1.09
C MET A 21 9.80 -3.60 -1.48
N GLU A 22 9.40 -4.13 -2.65
CA GLU A 22 9.96 -5.39 -3.20
C GLU A 22 11.48 -5.29 -3.39
N ALA A 23 11.97 -4.13 -3.84
CA ALA A 23 13.39 -3.84 -3.94
C ALA A 23 14.09 -3.63 -2.58
N GLY A 24 13.36 -3.55 -1.46
CA GLY A 24 13.92 -3.31 -0.12
C GLY A 24 14.40 -1.88 0.11
N LYS A 25 13.94 -0.92 -0.71
CA LYS A 25 14.34 0.50 -0.62
C LYS A 25 13.50 1.31 0.36
N ILE A 26 12.31 0.82 0.69
CA ILE A 26 11.38 1.46 1.63
C ILE A 26 10.70 0.40 2.49
N GLU A 27 10.35 0.78 3.71
CA GLU A 27 9.66 -0.09 4.64
C GLU A 27 8.17 -0.26 4.30
N PRO A 28 7.57 -1.42 4.65
CA PRO A 28 6.14 -1.66 4.48
C PRO A 28 5.27 -0.60 5.17
N ASP A 29 5.68 -0.09 6.32
CA ASP A 29 4.93 0.93 7.07
C ASP A 29 4.86 2.27 6.34
N THR A 30 5.92 2.66 5.63
CA THR A 30 5.91 3.84 4.76
C THR A 30 4.85 3.69 3.66
N VAL A 31 4.72 2.49 3.09
CA VAL A 31 3.71 2.18 2.06
C VAL A 31 2.29 2.27 2.65
N LYS A 32 2.07 1.68 3.83
CA LYS A 32 0.78 1.74 4.55
C LYS A 32 0.39 3.18 4.89
N GLN A 33 1.29 3.97 5.46
CA GLN A 33 1.03 5.36 5.85
C GLN A 33 0.62 6.22 4.64
N SER A 34 1.32 6.07 3.52
CA SER A 34 1.00 6.79 2.28
C SER A 34 -0.40 6.41 1.76
N TYR A 35 -0.74 5.12 1.84
CA TYR A 35 -2.05 4.63 1.44
C TYR A 35 -3.18 5.10 2.35
N GLN A 36 -3.01 5.03 3.67
CA GLN A 36 -4.01 5.48 4.64
C GLN A 36 -4.33 6.97 4.50
N SER A 37 -3.31 7.80 4.26
CA SER A 37 -3.49 9.23 3.97
C SER A 37 -4.40 9.46 2.74
N TRP A 38 -4.17 8.72 1.66
CA TRP A 38 -5.03 8.79 0.47
C TRP A 38 -6.44 8.25 0.74
N ARG A 39 -6.55 7.15 1.49
CA ARG A 39 -7.82 6.50 1.84
C ARG A 39 -8.71 7.44 2.65
N GLY A 40 -8.16 8.14 3.65
CA GLY A 40 -8.89 9.15 4.42
C GLY A 40 -9.38 10.32 3.56
N HIS A 41 -8.55 10.79 2.62
CA HIS A 41 -8.97 11.82 1.66
C HIS A 41 -10.09 11.31 0.73
N ALA A 42 -10.01 10.06 0.26
CA ALA A 42 -11.03 9.47 -0.60
C ALA A 42 -12.34 9.20 0.15
N ALA A 43 -12.27 8.82 1.43
CA ALA A 43 -13.43 8.52 2.28
C ALA A 43 -14.37 9.72 2.43
N LYS A 44 -13.81 10.94 2.52
CA LYS A 44 -14.57 12.20 2.57
C LYS A 44 -15.42 12.48 1.32
N GLY A 45 -15.27 11.70 0.24
CA GLY A 45 -15.79 12.04 -1.08
C GLY A 45 -16.94 11.18 -1.63
N ASN A 46 -17.69 10.42 -0.85
CA ASN A 46 -18.64 9.39 -1.31
C ASN A 46 -18.02 8.43 -2.34
N CYS A 47 -16.74 8.12 -2.17
CA CYS A 47 -15.96 7.30 -3.10
C CYS A 47 -15.81 5.85 -2.62
N TYR A 48 -16.84 5.28 -1.97
CA TYR A 48 -16.79 3.93 -1.37
C TYR A 48 -16.37 2.85 -2.37
N HIS A 49 -16.99 2.81 -3.55
CA HIS A 49 -16.69 1.81 -4.58
C HIS A 49 -15.28 1.97 -5.14
N LEU A 50 -14.76 3.20 -5.17
CA LEU A 50 -13.39 3.47 -5.58
C LEU A 50 -12.40 2.98 -4.53
N ILE A 51 -12.66 3.26 -3.25
CA ILE A 51 -11.81 2.81 -2.14
C ILE A 51 -11.77 1.29 -2.13
N ARG A 52 -12.92 0.60 -2.20
CA ARG A 52 -12.98 -0.87 -2.25
C ARG A 52 -12.16 -1.46 -3.40
N LYS A 53 -12.28 -0.92 -4.61
CA LYS A 53 -11.45 -1.36 -5.76
C LYS A 53 -9.97 -1.09 -5.54
N MET A 54 -9.64 0.00 -4.85
CA MET A 54 -8.25 0.34 -4.55
C MET A 54 -7.68 -0.49 -3.40
N ASP A 55 -8.49 -0.89 -2.42
CA ASP A 55 -8.09 -1.77 -1.30
C ASP A 55 -7.69 -3.13 -1.87
N GLN A 56 -8.50 -3.69 -2.78
CA GLN A 56 -8.16 -4.92 -3.50
C GLN A 56 -6.85 -4.81 -4.28
N HIS A 57 -6.65 -3.68 -4.98
CA HIS A 57 -5.43 -3.42 -5.73
C HIS A 57 -4.23 -3.33 -4.79
N PHE A 58 -4.35 -2.54 -3.71
CA PHE A 58 -3.32 -2.37 -2.71
C PHE A 58 -2.93 -3.71 -2.08
N ASN A 59 -3.89 -4.48 -1.56
CA ASN A 59 -3.62 -5.77 -0.93
C ASN A 59 -2.91 -6.74 -1.88
N LYS A 60 -3.27 -6.76 -3.17
CA LYS A 60 -2.60 -7.62 -4.17
C LYS A 60 -1.10 -7.31 -4.30
N TYR A 61 -0.74 -6.03 -4.47
CA TYR A 61 0.67 -5.65 -4.63
C TYR A 61 1.42 -5.64 -3.31
N PHE A 62 0.76 -5.24 -2.22
CA PHE A 62 1.33 -5.21 -0.89
C PHE A 62 1.68 -6.62 -0.40
N ASN A 63 0.75 -7.58 -0.52
CA ASN A 63 1.02 -8.97 -0.12
C ASN A 63 2.11 -9.60 -0.98
N LYS A 64 2.15 -9.29 -2.29
CA LYS A 64 3.23 -9.73 -3.16
C LYS A 64 4.58 -9.19 -2.70
N ALA A 65 4.67 -7.88 -2.46
CA ALA A 65 5.90 -7.26 -1.98
C ALA A 65 6.29 -7.73 -0.58
N ALA A 66 5.31 -7.98 0.31
CA ALA A 66 5.53 -8.47 1.66
C ALA A 66 6.06 -9.91 1.66
N ALA A 67 5.54 -10.77 0.79
CA ALA A 67 6.09 -12.10 0.57
C ALA A 67 7.55 -12.00 0.08
N ALA A 68 7.81 -11.17 -0.93
CA ALA A 68 9.18 -10.97 -1.43
C ALA A 68 10.13 -10.42 -0.36
N LEU A 69 9.66 -9.56 0.55
CA LEU A 69 10.45 -9.07 1.67
C LEU A 69 10.72 -10.19 2.70
N LYS A 70 9.70 -11.01 3.03
CA LYS A 70 9.82 -12.14 3.96
C LYS A 70 10.82 -13.20 3.48
N GLU A 71 10.88 -13.47 2.17
CA GLU A 71 11.86 -14.38 1.58
C GLU A 71 13.30 -13.83 1.64
N ARG A 72 13.47 -12.50 1.67
CA ARG A 72 14.78 -11.85 1.81
C ARG A 72 15.21 -11.78 3.27
N ASP A 73 14.26 -11.63 4.18
CA ASP A 73 14.45 -11.53 5.62
C ASP A 73 14.38 -12.91 6.30
N GLY A 74 14.92 -13.94 5.66
CA GLY A 74 15.07 -15.30 6.21
C GLY A 74 16.02 -15.41 7.41
N GLY A 75 15.93 -14.48 8.36
CA GLY A 75 16.73 -14.40 9.57
C GLY A 75 16.29 -13.25 10.48
N SER A 76 15.38 -13.54 11.41
CA SER A 76 14.96 -12.76 12.60
C SER A 76 13.59 -12.08 12.53
N ILE A 77 12.55 -12.90 12.71
CA ILE A 77 11.32 -12.43 13.35
C ILE A 77 11.60 -12.44 14.86
N SER A 78 11.98 -11.30 15.42
CA SER A 78 11.78 -11.05 16.85
C SER A 78 10.34 -10.62 17.05
N GLU A 79 9.53 -11.53 17.56
CA GLU A 79 8.25 -11.23 18.20
C GLU A 79 8.50 -10.14 19.27
N LYS A 80 7.95 -8.94 19.08
CA LYS A 80 7.66 -8.08 20.23
C LYS A 80 6.33 -8.54 20.78
N GLY A 81 6.43 -9.42 21.77
CA GLY A 81 5.40 -9.66 22.75
C GLY A 81 5.27 -8.50 23.73
N GLU A 82 4.08 -8.50 24.33
CA GLU A 82 3.56 -7.72 25.47
C GLU A 82 3.08 -6.29 25.22
#